data_AF-A0A841LQV7-F1
#
_entry.id   AF-A0A841LQV7-F1
#
_cell.length_a   1.000
_cell.length_b   1.000
_cell.length_c   1.000
_cell.angle_alpha   90.00
_cell.angle_beta   90.00
_cell.angle_gamma   90.00
#
_symmetry.space_group_name_H-M   'P 1'
#
loop_
_entity.id
_entity.type
_entity.pdbx_description
1 polymer ?
#
loop_
_entity_poly.entity_id
_entity_poly.type
_entity_poly.pdbx_seq_one_letter_code
_entity_poly.pdbx_strand_id
1 'polypeptide(L)'
;MKSALFYTLKVCLATLLTAAPVTMAIGFAYIGLITLIKLQNYTFNFHLLFNHVFLFVAILAALIILNRYLIAKVGYKRFINDRPVAHSIVIFLLYLVISGSVRFFSFDYLLFSYAPMFLTAYVFSRVFSETAKKDFWNLPNERHDDGLKPLSNQ
;
A
#
# COMPACT_ATOMS: atom_id res chain seq x y z
N MET A 1 -4.44 18.96 1.52
CA MET A 1 -3.52 18.27 0.57
C MET A 1 -2.15 17.90 1.16
N LYS A 2 -1.47 18.77 1.92
CA LYS A 2 -0.13 18.46 2.48
C LYS A 2 -0.07 17.16 3.30
N SER A 3 -0.99 16.96 4.26
CA SER A 3 -1.07 15.73 5.08
C SER A 3 -1.28 14.45 4.24
N ALA A 4 -2.04 14.55 3.14
CA ALA A 4 -2.25 13.44 2.22
C ALA A 4 -0.97 13.04 1.46
N LEU A 5 -0.21 14.03 0.99
CA LEU A 5 1.07 13.80 0.33
C LEU A 5 2.09 13.18 1.29
N PHE A 6 2.18 13.68 2.52
CA PHE A 6 3.05 13.10 3.55
C PHE A 6 2.66 11.66 3.90
N TYR A 7 1.37 11.36 4.02
CA TYR A 7 0.89 9.99 4.20
C TYR A 7 1.31 9.09 3.03
N THR A 8 1.00 9.48 1.79
CA THR A 8 1.35 8.71 0.60
C THR A 8 2.86 8.47 0.52
N LEU A 9 3.66 9.51 0.78
CA LEU A 9 5.12 9.42 0.78
C LEU A 9 5.63 8.43 1.83
N LYS A 10 5.12 8.49 3.07
CA LYS A 10 5.48 7.56 4.15
C LYS A 10 5.17 6.11 3.77
N VAL A 11 3.97 5.84 3.24
CA VAL A 11 3.59 4.49 2.79
C VAL A 11 4.51 4.02 1.67
N CYS A 12 4.71 4.85 0.64
CA CYS A 12 5.50 4.49 -0.53
C CYS A 12 6.98 4.25 -0.18
N LEU A 13 7.58 5.14 0.61
CA LEU A 13 8.98 5.04 0.99
C LEU A 13 9.24 3.84 1.92
N ALA A 14 8.35 3.59 2.89
CA ALA A 14 8.43 2.41 3.73
C ALA A 14 8.28 1.12 2.89
N THR A 15 7.30 1.08 1.98
CA THR A 15 7.10 -0.07 1.08
C THR A 15 8.32 -0.32 0.20
N LEU A 16 8.90 0.74 -0.39
CA LEU A 16 10.07 0.64 -1.25
C LEU A 16 11.30 0.12 -0.49
N LEU A 17 11.55 0.64 0.71
CA LEU A 17 12.71 0.24 1.52
C LEU A 17 12.58 -1.16 2.10
N THR A 18 11.37 -1.61 2.45
CA THR A 18 11.21 -2.91 3.11
C THR A 18 10.75 -4.05 2.21
N ALA A 19 10.24 -3.78 0.99
CA ALA A 19 9.76 -4.83 0.10
C ALA A 19 10.85 -5.88 -0.17
N ALA A 20 12.06 -5.45 -0.55
CA ALA A 20 13.17 -6.36 -0.81
C ALA A 20 13.62 -7.16 0.43
N PRO A 21 13.97 -6.56 1.59
CA PRO A 21 14.40 -7.32 2.75
C PRO A 21 13.31 -8.23 3.33
N VAL A 22 12.04 -7.83 3.27
CA VAL A 22 10.92 -8.69 3.71
C VAL A 22 10.74 -9.88 2.77
N THR A 23 10.86 -9.67 1.46
CA THR A 23 10.83 -10.75 0.46
C THR A 23 11.97 -11.74 0.71
N MET A 24 13.18 -11.25 0.97
CA MET A 24 14.33 -12.09 1.33
C MET A 24 14.10 -12.86 2.63
N ALA A 25 13.61 -12.20 3.69
CA ALA A 25 13.36 -12.85 4.98
C ALA A 25 12.32 -13.98 4.87
N ILE A 26 11.22 -13.75 4.13
CA ILE A 26 10.20 -14.78 3.89
C ILE A 26 10.76 -15.91 3.02
N GLY A 27 11.53 -15.58 1.98
CA GLY A 27 12.19 -16.58 1.13
C GLY A 27 13.14 -17.49 1.92
N PHE A 28 14.00 -16.92 2.77
CA PHE A 28 14.90 -17.69 3.62
C PHE A 28 14.17 -18.52 4.66
N ALA A 29 13.13 -17.97 5.30
CA ALA A 29 12.32 -18.71 6.26
C ALA A 29 11.66 -19.92 5.60
N TYR A 30 11.16 -19.76 4.37
CA TYR A 30 10.55 -20.84 3.60
C TYR A 30 11.56 -21.91 3.20
N ILE A 31 12.74 -21.52 2.70
CA ILE A 31 13.84 -22.45 2.41
C ILE A 31 14.20 -23.24 3.67
N GLY A 32 14.39 -22.55 4.80
CA GLY A 32 14.70 -23.17 6.08
C GLY A 32 13.64 -24.19 6.51
N LEU A 33 12.36 -23.80 6.45
CA LEU A 33 11.24 -24.68 6.79
C LEU A 33 11.20 -25.92 5.89
N ILE A 34 11.38 -25.77 4.58
CA ILE A 34 11.36 -26.91 3.66
C ILE A 34 12.56 -27.82 3.86
N THR A 35 13.75 -27.28 4.11
CA THR A 35 14.93 -28.13 4.38
C THR A 35 14.76 -29.00 5.62
N LEU A 36 13.97 -28.58 6.61
CA LEU A 36 13.62 -29.38 7.79
C LEU A 36 12.66 -30.55 7.48
N ILE A 37 11.83 -30.42 6.44
CA ILE A 37 10.77 -31.40 6.10
C ILE A 37 11.23 -32.34 4.97
N LYS A 38 11.93 -31.81 3.96
CA LYS A 38 12.47 -32.55 2.81
C LYS A 38 13.87 -32.06 2.51
N LEU A 39 14.87 -32.83 2.95
CA LEU A 39 16.28 -32.47 2.84
C LEU A 39 16.85 -32.56 1.41
N GLN A 40 16.17 -33.27 0.49
CA GLN A 40 16.72 -33.56 -0.84
C GLN A 40 16.13 -32.67 -1.95
N ASN A 41 17.03 -31.94 -2.61
CA ASN A 41 16.90 -31.33 -3.95
C ASN A 41 15.72 -30.36 -4.17
N TYR A 42 15.31 -29.59 -3.15
CA TYR A 42 14.37 -28.50 -3.37
C TYR A 42 15.11 -27.24 -3.85
N THR A 43 14.96 -26.92 -5.14
CA THR A 43 15.42 -25.66 -5.72
C THR A 43 14.31 -24.63 -5.67
N PHE A 44 14.45 -23.66 -4.75
CA PHE A 44 13.51 -22.56 -4.62
C PHE A 44 14.09 -21.30 -5.26
N ASN A 45 13.37 -20.74 -6.24
CA ASN A 45 13.74 -19.48 -6.88
C ASN A 45 12.61 -18.48 -6.68
N PHE A 46 12.98 -17.29 -6.19
CA PHE A 46 12.11 -16.12 -6.18
C PHE A 46 12.92 -14.95 -6.72
N HIS A 47 12.29 -14.07 -7.47
CA HIS A 47 12.98 -12.90 -8.01
C HIS A 47 12.01 -11.73 -8.10
N LEU A 48 12.28 -10.74 -7.25
CA LEU A 48 11.57 -9.47 -7.22
C LEU A 48 12.41 -8.42 -7.95
N LEU A 49 12.04 -8.12 -9.20
CA LEU A 49 12.73 -7.09 -9.98
C LEU A 49 12.48 -5.71 -9.35
N PHE A 50 13.54 -4.91 -9.18
CA PHE A 50 13.41 -3.54 -8.70
C PHE A 50 12.45 -2.69 -9.54
N ASN A 51 12.47 -2.85 -10.87
CA ASN A 51 11.53 -2.16 -11.77
C ASN A 51 10.06 -2.46 -11.43
N HIS A 52 9.76 -3.69 -11.00
CA HIS A 52 8.42 -4.08 -10.58
C HIS A 52 8.02 -3.42 -9.25
N VAL A 53 8.97 -3.29 -8.32
CA VAL A 53 8.75 -2.56 -7.05
C VAL A 53 8.47 -1.08 -7.34
N PHE A 54 9.28 -0.42 -8.17
CA PHE A 54 9.06 0.97 -8.53
C PHE A 54 7.72 1.20 -9.21
N LEU A 55 7.36 0.33 -10.16
CA LEU A 55 6.07 0.41 -10.85
C LEU A 55 4.90 0.23 -9.88
N PHE A 56 4.97 -0.77 -8.98
CA PHE A 56 3.93 -0.98 -7.98
C PHE A 56 3.79 0.23 -7.04
N VAL A 57 4.91 0.79 -6.58
CA VAL A 57 4.91 1.99 -5.73
C VAL A 57 4.31 3.20 -6.46
N ALA A 58 4.57 3.36 -7.76
CA ALA A 58 3.97 4.41 -8.57
C ALA A 58 2.44 4.24 -8.69
N ILE A 59 1.97 3.02 -8.96
CA ILE A 59 0.53 2.68 -9.00
C ILE A 59 -0.12 2.95 -7.64
N LEU A 60 0.55 2.55 -6.55
CA LEU A 60 0.10 2.77 -5.18
C LEU A 60 -0.04 4.25 -4.86
N ALA A 61 0.96 5.05 -5.19
CA ALA A 61 0.93 6.50 -4.99
C ALA A 61 -0.23 7.15 -5.75
N ALA A 62 -0.38 6.81 -7.04
CA ALA A 62 -1.43 7.34 -7.90
C ALA A 62 -2.82 7.03 -7.35
N LEU A 63 -3.08 5.78 -6.93
CA LEU A 63 -4.38 5.38 -6.41
C LEU A 63 -4.70 5.97 -5.03
N ILE A 64 -3.71 6.13 -4.15
CA ILE A 64 -3.93 6.80 -2.86
C ILE A 64 -4.31 8.28 -3.09
N ILE A 65 -3.60 8.96 -3.99
CA ILE A 65 -3.87 10.37 -4.33
C ILE A 65 -5.24 10.51 -4.99
N LEU A 66 -5.54 9.67 -5.99
CA LEU A 66 -6.82 9.67 -6.70
C LEU A 66 -7.99 9.41 -5.74
N ASN A 67 -7.87 8.42 -4.85
CA ASN A 67 -8.90 8.14 -3.85
C ASN A 67 -9.19 9.37 -2.99
N ARG A 68 -8.15 10.01 -2.46
CA ARG A 68 -8.32 11.22 -1.63
C ARG A 68 -8.89 12.40 -2.42
N TYR A 69 -8.49 12.58 -3.67
CA TYR A 69 -9.06 13.60 -4.55
C TYR A 69 -10.57 13.37 -4.74
N LEU A 70 -10.98 12.15 -5.03
CA LEU A 70 -12.39 11.80 -5.24
C LEU A 70 -13.22 11.94 -3.97
N ILE A 71 -12.68 11.57 -2.80
CA ILE A 71 -13.31 11.81 -1.51
C ILE A 71 -13.52 13.31 -1.28
N ALA A 72 -12.52 14.14 -1.56
CA ALA A 72 -12.58 15.59 -1.34
C ALA A 72 -13.51 16.33 -2.31
N LYS A 73 -13.54 15.93 -3.60
CA LYS A 73 -14.30 16.62 -4.65
C LYS A 73 -15.73 16.11 -4.81
N VAL A 74 -15.97 14.82 -4.60
CA VAL A 74 -17.24 14.16 -4.98
C VAL A 74 -18.01 13.69 -3.74
N GLY A 75 -17.42 13.75 -2.54
CA GLY A 75 -18.04 13.25 -1.31
C GLY A 75 -18.30 11.74 -1.32
N TYR A 76 -17.73 11.04 -2.30
CA TYR A 76 -18.07 9.66 -2.63
C TYR A 76 -17.34 8.68 -1.69
N LYS A 77 -17.92 8.47 -0.50
CA LYS A 77 -17.39 7.60 0.56
C LYS A 77 -17.50 6.09 0.28
N ARG A 78 -18.03 5.63 -0.85
CA ARG A 78 -18.43 4.21 -0.99
C ARG A 78 -17.71 3.40 -2.06
N PHE A 79 -17.14 4.01 -3.12
CA PHE A 79 -16.61 3.24 -4.26
C PHE A 79 -15.09 3.03 -4.24
N ILE A 80 -14.32 3.85 -3.50
CA ILE A 80 -12.84 3.74 -3.39
C ILE A 80 -12.37 3.80 -1.92
N ASN A 81 -13.32 3.94 -1.00
CA ASN A 81 -13.02 4.31 0.38
C ASN A 81 -12.33 3.21 1.19
N ASP A 82 -12.45 1.94 0.83
CA ASP A 82 -11.95 0.92 1.76
C ASP A 82 -10.54 0.42 1.48
N ARG A 83 -10.05 0.37 0.23
CA ARG A 83 -8.74 -0.28 -0.05
C ARG A 83 -8.04 0.24 -1.32
N PRO A 84 -7.47 1.47 -1.35
CA PRO A 84 -6.63 1.91 -2.47
C PRO A 84 -5.48 0.92 -2.73
N VAL A 85 -4.93 0.32 -1.67
CA VAL A 85 -3.91 -0.74 -1.76
C VAL A 85 -4.41 -1.96 -2.53
N ALA A 86 -5.65 -2.43 -2.29
CA ALA A 86 -6.18 -3.60 -3.00
C ALA A 86 -6.33 -3.33 -4.49
N HIS A 87 -6.77 -2.12 -4.85
CA HIS A 87 -6.85 -1.71 -6.25
C HIS A 87 -5.46 -1.66 -6.89
N SER A 88 -4.44 -1.19 -6.15
CA SER A 88 -3.06 -1.18 -6.63
C SER A 88 -2.54 -2.59 -6.90
N ILE A 89 -2.87 -3.55 -6.02
CA ILE A 89 -2.51 -4.96 -6.20
C ILE A 89 -3.18 -5.51 -7.47
N VAL A 90 -4.48 -5.29 -7.66
CA VAL A 90 -5.21 -5.78 -8.84
C VAL A 90 -4.65 -5.19 -10.13
N ILE A 91 -4.41 -3.87 -10.19
CA ILE A 91 -3.84 -3.22 -11.37
C ILE A 91 -2.44 -3.75 -11.66
N PHE A 92 -1.62 -3.95 -10.64
CA PHE A 92 -0.27 -4.48 -10.82
C PHE A 92 -0.25 -5.94 -11.27
N LEU A 93 -1.15 -6.78 -10.75
CA LEU A 93 -1.34 -8.15 -11.24
C LEU A 93 -1.79 -8.17 -12.70
N LEU A 94 -2.69 -7.27 -13.09
CA LEU A 94 -3.12 -7.10 -14.47
C LEU A 94 -1.95 -6.67 -15.37
N TYR A 95 -1.12 -5.72 -14.92
CA TYR A 95 0.13 -5.36 -15.59
C TYR A 95 1.02 -6.58 -15.81
N LEU A 96 1.26 -7.37 -14.76
CA LEU A 96 2.12 -8.55 -14.81
C LEU A 96 1.63 -9.63 -15.80
N VAL A 97 0.32 -9.75 -15.98
CA VAL A 97 -0.30 -10.65 -16.98
C VAL A 97 -0.10 -10.09 -18.39
N ILE A 98 -0.39 -8.81 -18.60
CA ILE A 98 -0.30 -8.16 -19.92
C ILE A 98 1.16 -8.06 -20.41
N SER A 99 2.10 -7.75 -19.51
CA SER A 99 3.53 -7.67 -19.83
C SER A 99 4.15 -9.04 -20.14
N GLY A 100 3.41 -10.13 -19.94
CA GLY A 100 3.93 -11.49 -20.09
C GLY A 100 4.90 -11.90 -18.97
N SER A 101 5.09 -11.05 -17.95
CA SER A 101 6.02 -11.32 -16.85
C SER A 101 5.59 -12.50 -15.96
N VAL A 102 4.37 -13.01 -16.13
CA VAL A 102 3.81 -14.16 -15.38
C VAL A 102 3.61 -15.39 -16.27
N ARG A 103 3.82 -15.30 -17.59
CA ARG A 103 3.30 -16.27 -18.58
C ARG A 103 3.81 -17.72 -18.43
N PHE A 104 4.80 -17.97 -17.58
CA PHE A 104 5.35 -19.31 -17.32
C PHE A 104 5.77 -19.53 -15.85
N PHE A 105 5.33 -18.66 -14.93
CA PHE A 105 5.70 -18.80 -13.52
C PHE A 105 4.66 -19.59 -12.74
N SER A 106 5.11 -20.55 -11.94
CA SER A 106 4.29 -21.27 -10.97
C SER A 106 3.63 -20.28 -10.01
N PHE A 107 2.43 -20.60 -9.52
CA PHE A 107 1.73 -19.76 -8.54
C PHE A 107 2.61 -19.45 -7.32
N ASP A 108 3.38 -20.43 -6.86
CA ASP A 108 4.34 -20.29 -5.75
C ASP A 108 5.35 -19.16 -6.02
N TYR A 109 5.89 -19.07 -7.24
CA TYR A 109 6.84 -18.03 -7.60
C TYR A 109 6.21 -16.62 -7.46
N LEU A 110 4.95 -16.47 -7.88
CA LEU A 110 4.23 -15.20 -7.78
C LEU A 110 3.95 -14.85 -6.31
N LEU A 111 3.51 -15.85 -5.53
CA LEU A 111 3.26 -15.71 -4.10
C LEU A 111 4.52 -15.23 -3.38
N PHE A 112 5.65 -15.90 -3.56
CA PHE A 112 6.85 -15.57 -2.80
C PHE A 112 7.61 -14.36 -3.34
N SER A 113 7.52 -14.05 -4.64
CA SER A 113 8.20 -12.89 -5.21
C SER A 113 7.45 -11.58 -4.93
N TYR A 114 6.10 -11.58 -4.99
CA TYR A 114 5.31 -10.34 -4.95
C TYR A 114 4.37 -10.21 -3.74
N ALA A 115 3.90 -11.30 -3.13
CA ALA A 115 3.03 -11.18 -1.96
C ALA A 115 3.67 -10.45 -0.77
N PRO A 116 4.98 -10.63 -0.47
CA PRO A 116 5.67 -9.84 0.54
C PRO A 116 5.57 -8.31 0.29
N MET A 117 5.71 -7.88 -0.97
CA MET A 117 5.58 -6.47 -1.36
C MET A 117 4.15 -5.96 -1.17
N PHE A 118 3.13 -6.77 -1.48
CA PHE A 118 1.74 -6.41 -1.24
C PHE A 118 1.43 -6.32 0.25
N LEU A 119 1.99 -7.24 1.05
CA LEU A 119 1.84 -7.28 2.49
C LEU A 119 2.45 -6.03 3.14
N THR A 120 3.67 -5.64 2.76
CA THR A 120 4.33 -4.44 3.31
C THR A 120 3.53 -3.18 2.99
N ALA A 121 3.04 -3.04 1.75
CA ALA A 121 2.19 -1.92 1.37
C ALA A 121 0.89 -1.86 2.19
N TYR A 122 0.25 -3.01 2.41
CA TYR A 122 -0.96 -3.09 3.23
C TYR A 122 -0.68 -2.69 4.68
N VAL A 123 0.35 -3.28 5.31
CA VAL A 123 0.74 -3.01 6.70
C VAL A 123 1.08 -1.54 6.89
N PHE A 124 1.92 -0.95 6.04
CA PHE A 124 2.27 0.46 6.19
C PHE A 124 1.11 1.40 5.92
N SER A 125 0.21 1.06 4.99
CA SER A 125 -1.02 1.85 4.83
C SER A 125 -1.84 1.89 6.12
N ARG A 126 -1.92 0.77 6.85
CA ARG A 126 -2.63 0.69 8.14
C ARG A 126 -1.91 1.46 9.23
N VAL A 127 -0.62 1.19 9.43
CA VAL A 127 0.21 1.84 10.46
C VAL A 127 0.16 3.36 10.32
N PHE A 128 0.38 3.88 9.11
CA PHE A 128 0.38 5.32 8.88
C PHE A 128 -1.02 5.92 8.79
N SER A 129 -2.07 5.12 8.55
CA SER A 129 -3.45 5.61 8.60
C SER A 129 -3.88 5.92 10.03
N GLU A 130 -3.42 5.16 11.02
CA GLU A 130 -3.69 5.43 12.44
C GLU A 130 -2.93 6.65 12.95
N THR A 131 -1.69 6.83 12.50
CA THR A 131 -0.91 8.06 12.77
C THR A 131 -1.57 9.28 12.12
N ALA A 132 -2.00 9.16 10.86
CA ALA A 132 -2.69 10.23 10.15
C ALA A 132 -4.06 10.57 10.78
N LYS A 133 -4.75 9.59 11.38
CA LYS A 133 -5.98 9.83 12.15
C LYS A 133 -5.67 10.64 13.41
N LYS A 134 -4.65 10.25 14.21
CA LYS A 134 -4.22 11.01 15.40
C LYS A 134 -3.80 12.45 15.06
N ASP A 135 -3.04 12.65 13.98
CA ASP A 135 -2.63 13.99 13.54
C ASP A 135 -3.81 14.85 13.05
N PHE A 136 -4.85 14.23 12.49
CA PHE A 136 -6.05 14.95 12.03
C PHE A 136 -6.98 15.37 13.18
N TRP A 137 -7.01 14.62 14.28
CA TRP A 137 -7.76 14.98 15.49
C TRP A 137 -7.01 15.98 16.39
N ASN A 138 -5.69 16.12 16.21
CA ASN A 138 -4.85 17.09 16.94
C ASN A 138 -4.65 18.43 16.21
N LEU A 139 -5.34 18.65 15.09
CA LEU A 139 -5.45 20.01 14.56
C LEU A 139 -6.26 20.84 15.55
N PRO A 140 -5.71 21.93 16.13
CA PRO A 140 -6.51 22.81 16.96
C PRO A 140 -7.70 23.24 16.12
N ASN A 141 -8.88 23.02 16.70
CA ASN A 141 -10.15 23.48 16.17
C ASN A 141 -10.17 25.00 16.26
N GLU A 142 -9.37 25.69 15.45
CA GLU A 142 -9.56 27.10 15.13
C GLU A 142 -10.84 27.17 14.29
N ARG A 143 -11.97 27.01 14.99
CA ARG A 143 -13.17 27.72 14.60
C ARG A 143 -12.76 29.18 14.54
N HIS A 144 -12.66 29.71 13.33
CA HIS A 144 -12.89 31.12 13.13
C HIS A 144 -14.25 31.42 13.76
N ASP A 145 -14.22 32.05 14.94
CA ASP A 145 -15.36 32.76 15.51
C ASP A 145 -15.68 33.90 14.54
N ASP A 146 -16.41 33.59 13.48
CA ASP A 146 -17.16 34.59 12.74
C ASP A 146 -18.26 35.04 13.70
N GLY A 147 -18.00 36.15 14.39
CA GLY A 147 -18.83 36.78 15.41
C GLY A 147 -20.20 37.23 14.89
N LEU A 148 -21.04 36.29 14.48
CA LEU A 148 -22.46 36.49 14.27
C LEU A 148 -23.17 36.33 15.63
N LYS A 149 -23.28 37.45 16.34
CA LYS A 149 -24.21 37.59 17.47
C LYS A 149 -25.61 37.14 17.03
N PRO A 150 -26.30 36.29 17.80
CA PRO A 150 -27.71 36.03 17.56
C PRO A 150 -28.51 37.30 17.84
N LEU A 151 -29.27 37.77 16.85
CA LEU A 151 -30.31 38.78 17.07
C LEU A 151 -31.36 38.14 17.98
N SER A 152 -31.43 38.64 19.22
CA SER A 152 -32.45 38.26 20.18
C SER A 152 -33.81 38.71 19.67
N ASN A 153 -34.78 37.81 19.72
CA ASN A 153 -36.20 38.12 19.58
C ASN A 153 -36.59 39.28 20.51
N GLN A 154 -37.00 40.40 19.94
CA GLN A 154 -37.92 41.40 20.49
C GLN A 154 -38.52 42.21 19.35
#